data_AF-A0A2N6JVW0-F1
#
_entry.id   AF-A0A2N6JVW0-F1
#
_cell.length_a   1.000
_cell.length_b   1.000
_cell.length_c   1.000
_cell.angle_alpha   90.00
_cell.angle_beta   90.00
_cell.angle_gamma   90.00
#
_symmetry.space_group_name_H-M   'P 1'
#
loop_
_entity.id
_entity.type
_entity.pdbx_description
1 polymer ?
#
loop_
_entity_poly.entity_id
_entity_poly.type
_entity_poly.pdbx_seq_one_letter_code
_entity_poly.pdbx_strand_id
1 'polypeptide(L)'
;MNKLLDEALSIDIAARIKSKAKKPFDNAYKAALATEGAIYVQGFLATKGKPYQPMEYAWIELSDRIVDPTLPHHRKNVEELWYFPAQSFTVVKLKAIIEESQEDYPEDDPLPVYGDAPYEYYGDVMLGGKDYLQAFQAAEAKCREVNKSIAENN
;
A
#
# COMPACT_ATOMS: atom_id res chain seq x y z
N MET A 1 -13.20 -1.34 11.01
CA MET A 1 -13.93 -0.17 10.50
C MET A 1 -13.41 0.10 9.10
N ASN A 2 -14.28 0.09 8.07
CA ASN A 2 -13.88 0.38 6.70
C ASN A 2 -13.67 1.90 6.57
N LYS A 3 -12.43 2.33 6.38
CA LYS A 3 -12.10 3.73 6.09
C LYS A 3 -12.48 4.04 4.65
N LEU A 4 -13.00 5.25 4.42
CA LEU A 4 -13.36 5.70 3.07
C LEU A 4 -12.15 6.35 2.39
N LEU A 5 -12.00 6.13 1.09
CA LEU A 5 -11.00 6.82 0.29
C LEU A 5 -11.45 8.26 0.03
N ASP A 6 -10.59 9.21 0.38
CA ASP A 6 -10.80 10.63 0.09
C ASP A 6 -10.14 10.96 -1.26
N GLU A 7 -10.93 10.91 -2.33
CA GLU A 7 -10.47 11.10 -3.71
C GLU A 7 -9.87 12.49 -3.94
N ALA A 8 -10.57 13.52 -3.45
CA ALA A 8 -10.17 14.91 -3.65
C ALA A 8 -8.81 15.16 -3.00
N LEU A 9 -8.64 14.71 -1.75
CA LEU A 9 -7.38 14.85 -1.03
C LEU A 9 -6.27 13.99 -1.63
N SER A 10 -6.60 12.80 -2.14
CA SER A 10 -5.66 11.93 -2.85
C SER A 10 -5.09 12.60 -4.10
N ILE A 11 -5.93 13.26 -4.90
CA ILE A 11 -5.52 13.99 -6.11
C ILE A 11 -4.69 15.23 -5.75
N ASP A 12 -5.10 16.00 -4.74
CA ASP A 12 -4.39 17.21 -4.30
C ASP A 12 -2.97 16.88 -3.80
N ILE A 13 -2.86 15.90 -2.91
CA ILE A 13 -1.56 15.46 -2.38
C ILE A 13 -0.69 14.88 -3.49
N ALA A 14 -1.26 14.06 -4.37
CA ALA A 14 -0.55 13.51 -5.52
C ALA A 14 0.09 14.61 -6.40
N ALA A 15 -0.65 15.70 -6.67
CA ALA A 15 -0.14 16.83 -7.42
C ALA A 15 1.00 17.55 -6.65
N ARG A 16 0.82 17.78 -5.35
CA ARG A 16 1.80 18.46 -4.49
C ARG A 16 3.12 17.70 -4.41
N ILE A 17 3.08 16.38 -4.28
CA ILE A 17 4.28 15.54 -4.18
C ILE A 17 4.85 15.12 -5.54
N LYS A 18 4.16 15.45 -6.64
CA LYS A 18 4.48 14.99 -8.01
C LYS A 18 4.55 13.45 -8.08
N SER A 19 3.44 12.80 -7.70
CA SER A 19 3.40 11.34 -7.57
C SER A 19 3.69 10.62 -8.88
N LYS A 20 4.21 9.39 -8.78
CA LYS A 20 4.64 8.56 -9.92
C LYS A 20 3.88 7.23 -9.96
N ALA A 21 3.37 6.85 -11.12
CA ALA A 21 2.51 5.68 -11.30
C ALA A 21 3.06 4.35 -10.75
N LYS A 22 4.37 4.09 -10.87
CA LYS A 22 5.01 2.80 -10.53
C LYS A 22 5.75 2.83 -9.19
N LYS A 23 5.51 3.83 -8.35
CA LYS A 23 6.24 4.03 -7.09
C LYS A 23 5.26 4.32 -5.93
N PRO A 24 4.32 3.40 -5.62
CA PRO A 24 3.31 3.63 -4.58
C PRO A 24 3.92 3.87 -3.19
N PHE A 25 4.99 3.14 -2.84
CA PHE A 25 5.69 3.31 -1.56
C PHE A 25 6.35 4.69 -1.41
N ASP A 26 7.10 5.13 -2.41
CA ASP A 26 7.71 6.47 -2.41
C ASP A 26 6.65 7.58 -2.42
N ASN A 27 5.54 7.41 -3.16
CA ASN A 27 4.44 8.36 -3.14
C ASN A 27 3.81 8.45 -1.74
N ALA A 28 3.52 7.31 -1.10
CA ALA A 28 2.97 7.26 0.25
C ALA A 28 3.92 7.87 1.27
N TYR A 29 5.23 7.61 1.16
CA TYR A 29 6.23 8.21 2.02
C TYR A 29 6.25 9.75 1.87
N LYS A 30 6.34 10.25 0.64
CA LYS A 30 6.31 11.71 0.39
C LYS A 30 5.01 12.35 0.83
N ALA A 31 3.88 11.66 0.65
CA ALA A 31 2.58 12.12 1.13
C ALA A 31 2.55 12.21 2.67
N ALA A 32 3.12 11.23 3.37
CA ALA A 32 3.22 11.23 4.82
C ALA A 32 4.12 12.37 5.32
N LEU A 33 5.21 12.69 4.60
CA LEU A 33 6.06 13.85 4.90
C LEU A 33 5.35 15.19 4.67
N ALA A 34 4.48 15.27 3.65
CA ALA A 34 3.80 16.50 3.26
C ALA A 34 2.52 16.79 4.05
N THR A 35 2.05 15.83 4.86
CA THR A 35 0.75 15.85 5.52
C THR A 35 0.90 15.63 7.02
N GLU A 36 0.56 16.65 7.80
CA GLU A 36 0.64 16.57 9.26
C GLU A 36 -0.38 15.57 9.82
N GLY A 37 0.04 14.77 10.80
CA GLY A 37 -0.80 13.74 11.42
C GLY A 37 -1.05 12.50 10.54
N ALA A 38 -0.44 12.42 9.36
CA ALA A 38 -0.56 11.24 8.50
C ALA A 38 0.16 10.03 9.10
N ILE A 39 -0.50 8.88 8.97
CA ILE A 39 0.09 7.58 9.21
C ILE A 39 0.40 6.95 7.87
N TYR A 40 1.66 6.59 7.64
CA TYR A 40 2.04 5.81 6.48
C TYR A 40 1.56 4.38 6.69
N VAL A 41 0.92 3.80 5.68
CA VAL A 41 0.40 2.43 5.72
C VAL A 41 0.88 1.68 4.50
N GLN A 42 1.34 0.46 4.71
CA GLN A 42 1.74 -0.47 3.66
C GLN A 42 1.01 -1.81 3.84
N GLY A 43 0.77 -2.48 2.72
CA GLY A 43 0.05 -3.74 2.67
C GLY A 43 -0.30 -4.09 1.23
N PHE A 44 -1.57 -4.42 0.99
CA PHE A 44 -2.01 -4.92 -0.30
C PHE A 44 -3.20 -4.14 -0.84
N LEU A 45 -3.22 -3.96 -2.15
CA LEU A 45 -4.34 -3.42 -2.91
C LEU A 45 -4.93 -4.55 -3.76
N ALA A 46 -6.19 -4.90 -3.48
CA ALA A 46 -6.98 -5.75 -4.36
C ALA A 46 -7.77 -4.86 -5.33
N THR A 47 -7.86 -5.29 -6.59
CA THR A 47 -8.61 -4.56 -7.61
C THR A 47 -9.46 -5.48 -8.45
N LYS A 48 -10.58 -4.96 -8.97
CA LYS A 48 -11.39 -5.67 -9.95
C LYS A 48 -10.71 -5.66 -11.32
N GLY A 49 -10.60 -6.81 -11.97
CA GLY A 49 -9.86 -7.01 -13.22
C GLY A 49 -8.35 -7.22 -13.02
N LYS A 50 -7.58 -7.10 -14.11
CA LYS A 50 -6.11 -7.27 -14.10
C LYS A 50 -5.45 -6.42 -13.00
N PRO A 51 -4.45 -6.95 -12.24
CA PRO A 51 -3.73 -8.20 -12.52
C PRO A 51 -4.36 -9.48 -11.95
N TYR A 52 -5.60 -9.45 -11.44
CA TYR A 52 -6.29 -10.60 -10.81
C TYR A 52 -5.63 -11.15 -9.53
N GLN A 53 -4.59 -10.48 -9.05
CA GLN A 53 -3.85 -10.81 -7.84
C GLN A 53 -3.65 -9.55 -6.98
N PRO A 54 -3.48 -9.70 -5.66
CA PRO A 54 -3.13 -8.59 -4.78
C PRO A 54 -1.84 -7.92 -5.26
N MET A 55 -1.80 -6.59 -5.18
CA MET A 55 -0.58 -5.82 -5.44
C MET A 55 -0.04 -5.29 -4.13
N GLU A 56 1.26 -5.46 -3.89
CA GLU A 56 1.94 -4.76 -2.81
C GLU A 56 1.82 -3.24 -3.01
N TYR A 57 1.40 -2.55 -1.96
CA TYR A 57 0.95 -1.18 -2.05
C TYR A 57 1.14 -0.39 -0.75
N ALA A 58 1.13 0.93 -0.87
CA ALA A 58 1.14 1.83 0.27
C ALA A 58 0.31 3.08 0.00
N TRP A 59 -0.21 3.64 1.09
CA TRP A 59 -1.04 4.83 1.14
C TRP A 59 -0.81 5.56 2.47
N ILE A 60 -1.51 6.66 2.69
CA ILE A 60 -1.54 7.30 4.01
C ILE A 60 -2.95 7.24 4.58
N GLU A 61 -3.05 7.19 5.90
CA GLU A 61 -4.30 7.27 6.61
C GLU A 61 -4.33 8.51 7.50
N LEU A 62 -5.45 9.22 7.45
CA LEU A 62 -5.73 10.38 8.29
C LEU A 62 -6.97 10.06 9.11
N SER A 63 -6.82 9.82 10.41
CA SER A 63 -7.93 9.51 11.33
C SER A 63 -8.88 8.42 10.76
N ASP A 64 -9.98 8.84 10.14
CA ASP A 64 -11.08 8.04 9.60
C ASP A 64 -11.05 7.79 8.07
N ARG A 65 -10.07 8.34 7.35
CA ARG A 65 -9.99 8.25 5.88
C ARG A 65 -8.67 7.71 5.36
N ILE A 66 -8.75 7.09 4.19
CA ILE A 66 -7.61 6.68 3.36
C ILE A 66 -7.33 7.80 2.36
N VAL A 67 -6.06 8.08 2.13
CA VAL A 67 -5.59 8.94 1.05
C VAL A 67 -4.55 8.15 0.27
N ASP A 68 -4.83 7.94 -1.01
CA ASP A 68 -3.94 7.23 -1.92
C ASP A 68 -3.29 8.23 -2.88
N PRO A 69 -2.05 8.67 -2.62
CA PRO A 69 -1.35 9.64 -3.48
C PRO A 69 -0.98 9.08 -4.87
N THR A 70 -1.19 7.78 -5.08
CA THR A 70 -0.99 7.12 -6.37
C THR A 70 -2.30 6.95 -7.14
N LEU A 71 -3.44 7.28 -6.52
CA LEU A 71 -4.78 7.19 -7.10
C LEU A 71 -4.91 7.80 -8.50
N PRO A 72 -4.35 9.00 -8.81
CA PRO A 72 -4.50 9.58 -10.14
C PRO A 72 -3.86 8.76 -11.27
N HIS A 73 -2.97 7.83 -10.92
CA HIS A 73 -2.34 6.92 -11.87
C HIS A 73 -3.10 5.61 -12.03
N HIS A 74 -4.08 5.34 -11.16
CA HIS A 74 -5.01 4.23 -11.35
C HIS A 74 -6.00 4.59 -12.45
N ARG A 75 -6.20 3.66 -13.38
CA ARG A 75 -7.26 3.74 -14.39
C ARG A 75 -8.54 3.04 -13.92
N LYS A 76 -8.76 3.00 -12.61
CA LYS A 76 -9.85 2.25 -11.97
C LYS A 76 -10.70 3.20 -11.13
N ASN A 77 -11.98 2.86 -11.01
CA ASN A 77 -12.87 3.60 -10.13
C ASN A 77 -12.57 3.24 -8.67
N VAL A 78 -12.84 4.15 -7.74
CA VAL A 78 -12.62 3.93 -6.30
C VAL A 78 -13.37 2.73 -5.76
N GLU A 79 -14.57 2.47 -6.29
CA GLU A 79 -15.40 1.32 -5.95
C GLU A 79 -14.76 -0.02 -6.35
N GLU A 80 -13.71 0.01 -7.18
CA GLU A 80 -12.96 -1.14 -7.65
C GLU A 80 -11.62 -1.32 -6.94
N LEU A 81 -11.36 -0.54 -5.88
CA LEU A 81 -10.15 -0.55 -5.09
C LEU A 81 -10.47 -1.00 -3.64
N TRP A 82 -9.78 -2.03 -3.16
CA TRP A 82 -9.89 -2.50 -1.79
C TRP A 82 -8.50 -2.53 -1.13
N TYR A 83 -8.36 -1.77 -0.05
CA TYR A 83 -7.11 -1.58 0.69
C TYR A 83 -7.04 -2.54 1.88
N PHE A 84 -5.94 -3.28 2.00
CA PHE A 84 -5.69 -4.26 3.05
C PHE A 84 -4.41 -3.88 3.81
N PRO A 85 -4.52 -3.16 4.94
CA PRO A 85 -3.36 -2.72 5.70
C PRO A 85 -2.62 -3.92 6.31
N ALA A 86 -1.30 -3.94 6.17
CA ALA A 86 -0.44 -4.91 6.85
C ALA A 86 0.32 -4.23 7.99
N GLN A 87 0.94 -3.07 7.73
CA GLN A 87 1.71 -2.33 8.71
C GLN A 87 1.44 -0.83 8.62
N SER A 88 1.58 -0.15 9.75
CA SER A 88 1.38 1.28 9.86
C SER A 88 2.50 1.93 10.68
N PHE A 89 2.96 3.08 10.22
CA PHE A 89 4.09 3.80 10.80
C PHE A 89 3.78 5.29 10.91
N THR A 90 4.13 5.88 12.04
CA THR A 90 4.21 7.34 12.14
C THR A 90 5.39 7.82 11.29
N VAL A 91 5.33 9.07 10.81
CA VAL A 91 6.42 9.68 10.04
C VAL A 91 7.76 9.61 10.78
N VAL A 92 7.76 9.81 12.10
CA VAL A 92 8.96 9.73 12.94
C VAL A 92 9.56 8.33 12.91
N LYS A 93 8.74 7.30 13.11
CA LYS A 93 9.20 5.91 13.08
C LYS A 93 9.67 5.50 11.68
N LEU A 94 8.93 5.90 10.64
CA LEU A 94 9.28 5.57 9.26
C LEU A 94 10.63 6.18 8.84
N LYS A 95 10.92 7.42 9.24
CA LYS A 95 12.23 8.05 8.97
C LYS A 95 13.38 7.29 9.63
N ALA A 96 13.22 6.92 10.91
CA ALA A 96 14.24 6.16 11.63
C ALA A 96 14.54 4.81 10.96
N ILE A 97 13.50 4.11 10.50
CA ILE A 97 13.66 2.83 9.79
C ILE A 97 14.39 3.02 8.45
N ILE A 98 14.02 4.05 7.68
CA ILE A 98 14.66 4.32 6.39
C ILE A 98 16.12 4.72 6.58
N GLU A 99 16.43 5.52 7.59
CA GLU A 99 17.80 5.94 7.93
C GLU A 99 18.66 4.73 8.31
N GLU A 100 18.18 3.88 9.22
CA GLU A 100 18.86 2.63 9.61
C GLU A 100 19.09 1.71 8.40
N SER A 101 18.07 1.52 7.56
CA SER A 101 18.16 0.68 6.36
C SER A 101 19.18 1.22 5.35
N GLN A 102 19.27 2.54 5.19
CA GLN A 102 20.23 3.18 4.28
C GLN A 102 21.66 3.16 4.82
N GLU A 103 21.85 3.19 6.15
CA GLU A 103 23.16 3.03 6.78
C GLU A 103 23.70 1.61 6.61
N ASP A 104 22.85 0.60 6.81
CA ASP A 104 23.23 -0.80 6.68
C ASP A 104 23.37 -1.23 5.21
N TYR A 105 22.47 -0.76 4.34
CA TYR A 105 22.36 -1.17 2.92
C TYR A 105 22.11 0.03 1.99
N PRO A 106 23.12 0.89 1.74
CA PRO A 106 22.96 2.13 0.98
C PRO A 106 22.58 1.94 -0.50
N GLU A 107 22.77 0.73 -1.04
CA GLU A 107 22.45 0.41 -2.44
C GLU A 107 21.03 -0.18 -2.63
N ASP A 108 20.34 -0.54 -1.54
CA ASP A 108 18.99 -1.13 -1.59
C ASP A 108 17.88 -0.07 -1.44
N ASP A 109 16.72 -0.32 -2.04
CA ASP A 109 15.54 0.55 -1.86
C ASP A 109 14.98 0.29 -0.45
N PRO A 110 14.95 1.29 0.46
CA PRO A 110 14.54 1.11 1.86
C PRO A 110 13.02 0.90 2.01
N LEU A 111 12.28 0.89 0.90
CA LEU A 111 10.85 0.67 0.86
C LEU A 111 10.48 -0.46 -0.12
N PRO A 112 9.52 -1.32 0.24
CA PRO A 112 8.74 -1.32 1.49
C PRO A 112 9.52 -1.81 2.70
N VAL A 113 9.02 -1.49 3.89
CA VAL A 113 9.64 -1.90 5.16
C VAL A 113 9.21 -3.34 5.48
N TYR A 114 10.03 -4.33 5.16
CA TYR A 114 9.81 -5.67 5.68
C TYR A 114 10.35 -5.69 7.12
N GLY A 115 9.44 -5.73 8.11
CA GLY A 115 9.81 -5.67 9.54
C GLY A 115 10.72 -6.80 10.00
N ASP A 116 11.00 -6.86 11.31
CA ASP A 116 11.99 -7.79 11.86
C ASP A 116 11.72 -9.26 11.53
N ALA A 117 12.81 -10.01 11.30
CA ALA A 117 12.78 -11.45 11.17
C ALA A 117 12.05 -12.11 12.37
N PRO A 118 11.36 -13.26 12.19
CA PRO A 118 11.42 -14.13 11.02
C PRO A 118 10.48 -13.71 9.88
N TYR A 119 11.01 -13.76 8.66
CA TYR A 119 10.22 -13.57 7.44
C TYR A 119 9.35 -14.80 7.15
N GLU A 120 8.08 -14.56 6.89
CA GLU A 120 7.12 -15.53 6.38
C GLU A 120 7.18 -15.57 4.84
N TYR A 121 7.05 -16.77 4.30
CA TYR A 121 7.10 -17.04 2.86
C TYR A 121 5.75 -17.61 2.40
N TYR A 122 5.31 -17.20 1.20
CA TYR A 122 4.18 -17.83 0.50
C TYR A 122 4.64 -18.27 -0.89
N GLY A 123 4.77 -19.59 -1.09
CA GLY A 123 5.45 -20.14 -2.27
C GLY A 123 6.89 -19.63 -2.31
N ASP A 124 7.27 -18.97 -3.39
CA ASP A 124 8.59 -18.35 -3.58
C ASP A 124 8.66 -16.87 -3.17
N VAL A 125 7.57 -16.29 -2.61
CA VAL A 125 7.48 -14.86 -2.28
C VAL A 125 7.72 -14.64 -0.79
N MET A 126 8.75 -13.86 -0.45
CA MET A 126 8.97 -13.34 0.90
C MET A 126 7.96 -12.22 1.15
N LEU A 127 7.06 -12.39 2.13
CA LEU A 127 5.99 -11.43 2.40
C LEU A 127 6.29 -10.51 3.59
N GLY A 128 7.30 -10.80 4.41
CA GLY A 128 7.53 -10.10 5.67
C GLY A 128 6.94 -10.87 6.86
N GLY A 129 6.41 -10.17 7.87
CA GLY A 129 5.86 -10.83 9.07
C GLY A 129 4.46 -11.43 8.91
N LYS A 130 3.93 -12.01 9.99
CA LYS A 130 2.57 -12.60 10.05
C LYS A 130 1.45 -11.64 9.61
N ASP A 131 1.58 -10.35 9.92
CA ASP A 131 0.58 -9.34 9.55
C ASP A 131 0.50 -9.15 8.03
N TYR A 132 1.63 -9.24 7.34
CA TYR A 132 1.69 -9.22 5.88
C TYR A 132 1.03 -10.44 5.26
N LEU A 133 1.28 -11.63 5.82
CA LEU A 133 0.63 -12.86 5.36
C LEU A 133 -0.90 -12.76 5.49
N GLN A 134 -1.39 -12.25 6.63
CA GLN A 134 -2.82 -12.07 6.86
C GLN A 134 -3.43 -11.07 5.87
N ALA A 135 -2.78 -9.92 5.66
CA ALA A 135 -3.23 -8.92 4.72
C ALA A 135 -3.23 -9.45 3.27
N PHE A 136 -2.21 -10.21 2.89
CA PHE A 136 -2.13 -10.87 1.59
C PHE A 136 -3.27 -11.86 1.37
N GLN A 137 -3.51 -12.76 2.33
CA GLN A 137 -4.59 -13.76 2.24
C GLN A 137 -5.98 -13.10 2.15
N ALA A 138 -6.21 -12.02 2.92
CA ALA A 138 -7.45 -11.26 2.85
C ALA A 138 -7.63 -10.56 1.48
N ALA A 139 -6.56 -9.94 0.97
CA ALA A 139 -6.56 -9.32 -0.35
C ALA A 139 -6.74 -10.35 -1.47
N GLU A 140 -6.14 -11.54 -1.35
CA GLU A 140 -6.27 -12.63 -2.31
C GLU A 140 -7.70 -13.15 -2.35
N ALA A 141 -8.31 -13.40 -1.19
CA ALA A 141 -9.71 -13.79 -1.08
C ALA A 141 -10.61 -12.74 -1.74
N LYS A 142 -10.34 -11.45 -1.54
CA LYS A 142 -11.10 -10.37 -2.18
C LYS A 142 -10.90 -10.33 -3.69
N CYS A 143 -9.67 -10.46 -4.18
CA CYS A 143 -9.37 -10.57 -5.61
C CYS A 143 -10.13 -11.74 -6.24
N ARG A 144 -10.18 -12.91 -5.59
CA ARG A 144 -10.95 -14.07 -6.07
C ARG A 144 -12.44 -13.79 -6.11
N GLU A 145 -13.00 -13.18 -5.07
CA GLU A 145 -14.41 -12.81 -4.97
C GLU A 145 -14.84 -11.87 -6.11
N VAL A 146 -14.12 -10.74 -6.28
CA VAL A 146 -14.50 -9.68 -7.23
C VAL A 146 -14.25 -10.06 -8.70
N ASN A 147 -13.36 -11.03 -8.93
CA ASN A 147 -13.01 -11.53 -10.26
C ASN A 147 -13.68 -12.86 -10.63
N LYS A 148 -14.37 -13.51 -9.70
CA LYS A 148 -15.06 -14.80 -9.95
C LYS A 148 -16.00 -14.72 -11.14
N SER A 149 -16.80 -13.67 -11.23
CA SER A 149 -17.73 -13.45 -12.35
C SER A 149 -17.04 -13.12 -13.68
N ILE A 150 -15.77 -12.72 -13.68
CA ILE A 150 -14.98 -12.51 -14.91
C ILE A 150 -14.43 -13.85 -15.40
N ALA A 151 -14.07 -14.74 -14.49
CA ALA A 151 -13.61 -16.09 -14.81
C ALA A 151 -14.75 -17.01 -15.27
N GLU A 152 -15.98 -16.82 -14.77
CA GLU A 152 -17.16 -17.61 -15.16
C GLU A 152 -17.79 -17.16 -16.50
N ASN A 153 -17.40 -16.00 -17.04
CA ASN A 153 -17.89 -15.45 -18.31
C ASN A 153 -16.84 -15.51 -19.45
N ASN A 154 -15.72 -16.20 -19.27
CA ASN A 154 -14.75 -16.54 -20.33
C ASN A 154 -14.77 -18.04 -20.60
#